data_AF-A0A8C4YW12-F1
#
_entry.id   AF-A0A8C4YW12-F1
#
_cell.length_a   1.000
_cell.length_b   1.000
_cell.length_c   1.000
_cell.angle_alpha   90.00
_cell.angle_beta   90.00
_cell.angle_gamma   90.00
#
_symmetry.space_group_name_H-M   'P 1'
#
loop_
_entity.id
_entity.type
_entity.pdbx_description
1 polymer ?
#
loop_
_entity_poly.entity_id
_entity_poly.type
_entity_poly.pdbx_seq_one_letter_code
_entity_poly.pdbx_strand_id
1 'polypeptide(L)'
;MVLRMSRTQFNNGQSHFRLTYQHRSNVLSSTTLGTVGMPKAQKKGKAPEKVVHPFSRKAAYLAREEIRLDKKERQKHEKAGRLNNIGEKLLWFQGQLEADKATFSKTDACDIIERYLHRFDSELEQIELVNGIKGRQGRLHGARETTIKQTVERERAMYESNGFEIPDIINAKNLKTFRAWTGDLKKLPNIKLRQGFELRLHDEVILAEFTAARV
;
A
#
# COMPACT_ATOMS: atom_id res chain seq x y z
N MET A 1 -15.77 -24.76 4.19
CA MET A 1 -16.38 -24.37 2.91
C MET A 1 -17.51 -25.34 2.61
N VAL A 2 -18.76 -24.91 2.74
CA VAL A 2 -19.91 -25.53 2.06
C VAL A 2 -20.89 -24.39 1.80
N LEU A 3 -21.12 -24.08 0.52
CA LEU A 3 -22.10 -23.10 0.07
C LEU A 3 -23.46 -23.81 0.04
N ARG A 4 -24.44 -23.39 0.84
CA ARG A 4 -25.82 -23.87 0.70
C ARG A 4 -26.70 -22.67 0.41
N MET A 5 -27.19 -22.59 -0.82
CA MET A 5 -28.16 -21.59 -1.25
C MET A 5 -29.55 -22.08 -0.85
N SER A 6 -30.24 -21.33 -0.01
CA SER A 6 -31.67 -21.50 0.22
C SER A 6 -32.37 -20.20 -0.14
N ARG A 7 -33.27 -20.30 -1.12
CA ARG A 7 -34.12 -19.21 -1.62
C ARG A 7 -35.36 -19.13 -0.72
N THR A 8 -35.57 -17.99 -0.09
CA THR A 8 -36.86 -17.68 0.55
C THR A 8 -37.43 -16.46 -0.13
N GLN A 9 -38.50 -16.64 -0.91
CA GLN A 9 -39.33 -15.54 -1.37
C GLN A 9 -40.21 -15.08 -0.21
N PHE A 10 -40.28 -13.77 0.03
CA PHE A 10 -41.48 -13.15 0.60
C PHE A 10 -41.61 -11.71 0.10
N ASN A 11 -42.86 -11.35 -0.20
CA ASN A 11 -43.32 -10.11 -0.81
C ASN A 11 -43.00 -8.85 0.03
N ASN A 12 -42.92 -7.72 -0.70
CA ASN A 12 -42.86 -6.32 -0.26
C ASN A 12 -41.47 -5.66 -0.24
N GLY A 13 -40.99 -5.31 -1.43
CA GLY A 13 -40.63 -3.92 -1.76
C GLY A 13 -39.47 -3.21 -1.05
N GLN A 14 -38.65 -3.86 -0.23
CA GLN A 14 -37.45 -3.24 0.35
C GLN A 14 -36.30 -4.25 0.48
N SER A 15 -35.30 -4.10 -0.39
CA SER A 15 -34.09 -4.92 -0.38
C SER A 15 -33.11 -4.43 0.69
N HIS A 16 -33.19 -4.99 1.89
CA HIS A 16 -32.12 -4.88 2.89
C HIS A 16 -31.20 -6.11 2.80
N PHE A 17 -29.98 -5.94 2.29
CA PHE A 17 -28.92 -6.95 2.39
C PHE A 17 -28.48 -7.08 3.86
N ARG A 18 -28.90 -8.15 4.53
CA ARG A 18 -28.40 -8.50 5.87
C ARG A 18 -27.19 -9.42 5.72
N LEU A 19 -25.99 -8.85 5.73
CA LEU A 19 -24.75 -9.63 5.86
C LEU A 19 -24.75 -10.30 7.25
N THR A 20 -24.90 -11.62 7.31
CA THR A 20 -24.62 -12.37 8.54
C THR A 20 -23.26 -13.04 8.38
N TYR A 21 -22.26 -12.48 9.07
CA TYR A 21 -20.91 -13.00 9.12
C TYR A 21 -20.81 -13.99 10.29
N GLN A 22 -20.71 -15.29 10.00
CA GLN A 22 -20.42 -16.30 11.04
C GLN A 22 -18.91 -16.50 11.14
N HIS A 23 -18.29 -15.88 12.15
CA HIS A 23 -16.89 -16.11 12.47
C HIS A 23 -16.74 -17.35 13.36
N ARG A 24 -16.00 -18.34 12.86
CA ARG A 24 -15.56 -19.51 13.64
C ARG A 24 -14.36 -19.07 14.48
N SER A 25 -14.47 -19.05 15.81
CA SER A 25 -13.33 -18.86 16.71
C SER A 25 -13.09 -20.15 17.51
N ASN A 26 -11.91 -20.72 17.30
CA ASN A 26 -11.34 -21.77 18.13
C ASN A 26 -10.52 -21.03 19.19
N VAL A 27 -10.91 -21.11 20.47
CA VAL A 27 -10.14 -20.49 21.55
C VAL A 27 -9.82 -21.55 22.60
N LEU A 28 -8.53 -21.86 22.68
CA LEU A 28 -7.90 -22.68 23.71
C LEU A 28 -8.04 -22.00 25.07
N SER A 29 -8.41 -22.80 26.07
CA SER A 29 -8.56 -22.44 27.47
C SER A 29 -7.22 -22.32 28.20
N SER A 30 -7.06 -21.29 29.05
CA SER A 30 -6.06 -21.30 30.12
C SER A 30 -6.67 -20.93 31.50
N THR A 31 -6.61 -21.95 32.34
CA THR A 31 -6.59 -22.10 33.81
C THR A 31 -6.63 -20.86 34.72
N THR A 32 -7.58 -20.86 35.65
CA THR A 32 -7.47 -20.20 36.98
C THR A 32 -7.54 -21.25 38.10
N LEU A 33 -6.70 -21.05 39.12
CA LEU A 33 -6.48 -21.93 40.27
C LEU A 33 -7.63 -21.86 41.30
N GLY A 34 -8.10 -23.05 41.72
CA GLY A 34 -8.27 -23.41 43.13
C GLY A 34 -9.44 -22.85 43.94
N THR A 35 -10.62 -23.47 43.85
CA THR A 35 -11.47 -23.78 45.02
C THR A 35 -12.07 -25.18 44.86
N VAL A 36 -11.83 -26.05 45.85
CA VAL A 36 -12.27 -27.45 45.83
C VAL A 36 -13.76 -27.50 46.15
N GLY A 37 -14.57 -27.67 45.11
CA GLY A 37 -15.98 -28.02 45.20
C GLY A 37 -16.27 -29.17 44.23
N MET A 38 -16.92 -30.22 44.71
CA MET A 38 -17.24 -31.46 43.97
C MET A 38 -17.67 -31.21 42.52
N PRO A 39 -17.20 -32.01 41.52
CA PRO A 39 -17.55 -31.80 40.13
C PRO A 39 -19.01 -32.22 39.88
N LYS A 40 -19.92 -31.25 39.87
CA LYS A 40 -21.25 -31.43 39.28
C LYS A 40 -21.09 -31.75 37.79
N ALA A 41 -21.71 -32.85 37.36
CA ALA A 41 -21.64 -33.41 36.02
C ALA A 41 -21.63 -32.34 34.91
N GLN A 42 -20.61 -32.39 34.05
CA GLN A 42 -20.52 -31.56 32.86
C GLN A 42 -21.73 -31.87 31.96
N LYS A 43 -22.70 -30.97 31.93
CA LYS A 43 -23.77 -30.98 30.91
C LYS A 43 -23.10 -30.92 29.54
N LYS A 44 -23.05 -32.08 28.86
CA LYS A 44 -22.72 -32.22 27.44
C LYS A 44 -23.77 -31.48 26.62
N GLY A 45 -23.47 -30.23 26.29
CA GLY A 45 -24.22 -29.42 25.36
C GLY A 45 -23.50 -28.09 25.23
N LYS A 46 -22.99 -27.77 24.02
CA LYS A 46 -22.56 -26.40 23.73
C LYS A 46 -23.77 -25.51 23.96
N ALA A 47 -23.79 -24.79 25.08
CA ALA A 47 -24.84 -23.84 25.36
C ALA A 47 -24.92 -22.89 24.14
N PRO A 48 -26.13 -22.58 23.64
CA PRO A 48 -26.29 -21.63 22.55
C PRO A 48 -25.56 -20.34 22.94
N GLU A 49 -24.78 -19.81 22.00
CA GLU A 49 -24.03 -18.58 22.21
C GLU A 49 -25.00 -17.51 22.71
N LYS A 50 -24.85 -17.14 23.98
CA LYS A 50 -25.80 -16.26 24.66
C LYS A 50 -25.74 -14.91 23.98
N VAL A 51 -26.86 -14.48 23.41
CA VAL A 51 -27.03 -13.13 22.86
C VAL A 51 -26.66 -12.14 23.96
N VAL A 52 -25.60 -11.36 23.71
CA VAL A 52 -25.10 -10.38 24.64
C VAL A 52 -25.89 -9.09 24.42
N HIS A 53 -26.50 -8.54 25.47
CA HIS A 53 -27.19 -7.27 25.36
C HIS A 53 -26.20 -6.14 24.99
N PRO A 54 -26.53 -5.24 24.04
CA PRO A 54 -25.60 -4.23 23.54
C PRO A 54 -24.97 -3.34 24.63
N PHE A 55 -25.72 -3.04 25.69
CA PHE A 55 -25.25 -2.20 26.81
C PHE A 55 -24.69 -2.99 28.00
N SER A 56 -24.46 -4.29 27.85
CA SER A 56 -23.87 -5.09 28.93
C SER A 56 -22.36 -4.89 29.06
N ARG A 57 -21.80 -5.14 30.25
CA ARG A 57 -20.34 -5.13 30.47
C ARG A 57 -19.59 -6.07 29.50
N LYS A 58 -20.19 -7.22 29.18
CA LYS A 58 -19.62 -8.18 28.22
C LYS A 58 -19.58 -7.59 26.81
N ALA A 59 -20.63 -6.90 26.36
CA ALA A 59 -20.61 -6.20 25.07
C ALA A 59 -19.55 -5.10 25.04
N ALA A 60 -19.44 -4.30 26.11
CA ALA A 60 -18.41 -3.26 26.21
C ALA A 60 -16.99 -3.83 26.15
N TYR A 61 -16.74 -5.00 26.75
CA TYR A 61 -15.45 -5.69 26.65
C TYR A 61 -15.15 -6.16 25.23
N LEU A 62 -16.12 -6.81 24.56
CA LEU A 62 -15.97 -7.27 23.19
C LEU A 62 -15.71 -6.10 22.22
N ALA A 63 -16.45 -4.99 22.36
CA ALA A 63 -16.25 -3.80 21.54
C ALA A 63 -14.85 -3.19 21.72
N ARG A 64 -14.34 -3.12 22.96
CA ARG A 64 -12.97 -2.64 23.22
C ARG A 64 -11.91 -3.53 22.57
N GLU A 65 -12.11 -4.84 22.65
CA GLU A 65 -11.19 -5.81 22.06
C GLU A 65 -11.23 -5.75 20.53
N GLU A 66 -12.41 -5.62 19.92
CA GLU A 66 -12.57 -5.41 18.48
C GLU A 66 -11.86 -4.14 18.01
N ILE A 67 -12.06 -3.00 18.70
CA ILE A 67 -11.38 -1.74 18.38
C ILE A 67 -9.85 -1.90 18.49
N ARG A 68 -9.36 -2.65 19.48
CA ARG A 68 -7.92 -2.89 19.66
C ARG A 68 -7.36 -3.74 18.52
N LEU A 69 -8.08 -4.79 18.12
CA LEU A 69 -7.71 -5.66 17.01
C LEU A 69 -7.75 -4.90 15.67
N ASP A 70 -8.80 -4.11 15.42
CA ASP A 70 -8.91 -3.26 14.23
C ASP A 70 -7.74 -2.29 14.11
N LYS A 71 -7.39 -1.59 15.20
CA LYS A 71 -6.22 -0.70 15.23
C LYS A 71 -4.93 -1.46 14.90
N LYS A 72 -4.76 -2.67 15.44
CA LYS A 72 -3.58 -3.50 15.20
C LYS A 72 -3.50 -3.96 13.75
N GLU A 73 -4.61 -4.43 13.17
CA GLU A 73 -4.64 -4.84 11.76
C GLU A 73 -4.44 -3.64 10.83
N ARG A 74 -5.04 -2.48 11.11
CA ARG A 74 -4.81 -1.24 10.36
C ARG A 74 -3.33 -0.86 10.33
N GLN A 75 -2.64 -0.88 11.46
CA GLN A 75 -1.19 -0.58 11.52
C GLN A 75 -0.35 -1.57 10.69
N LYS A 76 -0.73 -2.85 10.67
CA LYS A 76 -0.06 -3.85 9.82
C LYS A 76 -0.29 -3.55 8.35
N HIS A 77 -1.52 -3.24 7.95
CA HIS A 77 -1.86 -2.91 6.57
C HIS A 77 -1.18 -1.62 6.11
N GLU A 78 -1.13 -0.59 6.94
CA GLU A 78 -0.42 0.66 6.64
C GLU A 78 1.08 0.41 6.45
N LYS A 79 1.71 -0.38 7.33
CA LYS A 79 3.13 -0.73 7.19
C LYS A 79 3.39 -1.56 5.93
N ALA A 80 2.53 -2.54 5.64
CA ALA A 80 2.63 -3.35 4.44
C ALA A 80 2.45 -2.48 3.18
N GLY A 81 1.48 -1.58 3.16
CA GLY A 81 1.26 -0.64 2.06
C GLY A 81 2.46 0.27 1.81
N ARG A 82 3.09 0.80 2.86
CA ARG A 82 4.34 1.58 2.71
C ARG A 82 5.47 0.76 2.08
N LEU A 83 5.67 -0.47 2.54
CA LEU A 83 6.71 -1.35 1.99
C LEU A 83 6.40 -1.76 0.54
N ASN A 84 5.14 -2.03 0.22
CA ASN A 84 4.71 -2.33 -1.15
C ASN A 84 4.98 -1.16 -2.07
N ASN A 85 4.62 0.08 -1.68
CA ASN A 85 4.87 1.27 -2.51
C ASN A 85 6.37 1.46 -2.80
N ILE A 86 7.23 1.24 -1.80
CA ILE A 86 8.69 1.28 -2.01
C ILE A 86 9.11 0.16 -2.95
N GLY A 87 8.62 -1.06 -2.74
CA GLY A 87 8.94 -2.20 -3.58
C GLY A 87 8.55 -2.00 -5.05
N GLU A 88 7.33 -1.53 -5.30
CA GLU A 88 6.82 -1.22 -6.64
C GLU A 88 7.63 -0.11 -7.31
N LYS A 89 7.96 0.96 -6.57
CA LYS A 89 8.86 2.01 -7.05
C LYS A 89 10.19 1.41 -7.50
N LEU A 90 10.83 0.63 -6.65
CA LEU A 90 12.12 0.02 -6.95
C LEU A 90 12.06 -0.97 -8.12
N LEU A 91 11.00 -1.77 -8.24
CA LEU A 91 10.81 -2.65 -9.39
C LEU A 91 10.69 -1.86 -10.70
N TRP A 92 9.99 -0.72 -10.68
CA TRP A 92 9.93 0.15 -11.85
C TRP A 92 11.33 0.66 -12.22
N PHE A 93 12.12 1.12 -11.25
CA PHE A 93 13.51 1.58 -11.49
C PHE A 93 14.39 0.46 -12.05
N GLN A 94 14.25 -0.76 -11.51
CA GLN A 94 14.98 -1.93 -12.00
C GLN A 94 14.63 -2.23 -13.46
N GLY A 95 13.37 -2.10 -13.86
CA GLY A 95 12.91 -2.29 -15.23
C GLY A 95 13.43 -1.27 -16.24
N GLN A 96 13.94 -0.11 -15.79
CA GLN A 96 14.58 0.89 -16.66
C GLN A 96 16.07 0.64 -16.88
N LEU A 97 16.67 -0.31 -16.16
CA LEU A 97 18.11 -0.55 -16.26
C LEU A 97 18.44 -1.41 -17.48
N GLU A 98 19.32 -0.90 -18.33
CA GLU A 98 19.93 -1.68 -19.41
C GLU A 98 20.73 -2.85 -18.83
N ALA A 99 20.56 -4.06 -19.38
CA ALA A 99 21.18 -5.26 -18.84
C ALA A 99 22.72 -5.22 -18.91
N ASP A 100 23.26 -4.67 -20.01
CA ASP A 100 24.68 -4.74 -20.35
C ASP A 100 25.50 -3.56 -19.80
N LYS A 101 24.83 -2.50 -19.35
CA LYS A 101 25.51 -1.30 -18.84
C LYS A 101 26.13 -1.57 -17.46
N ALA A 102 27.44 -1.42 -17.31
CA ALA A 102 28.12 -1.76 -16.05
C ALA A 102 28.03 -0.66 -14.98
N THR A 103 27.87 0.60 -15.40
CA THR A 103 27.85 1.78 -14.54
C THR A 103 26.91 2.84 -15.10
N PHE A 104 26.19 3.54 -14.23
CA PHE A 104 25.35 4.68 -14.60
C PHE A 104 26.00 5.98 -14.12
N SER A 105 25.92 7.02 -14.95
CA SER A 105 26.29 8.37 -14.54
C SER A 105 25.20 9.01 -13.68
N LYS A 106 25.49 10.19 -13.13
CA LYS A 106 24.46 11.01 -12.46
C LYS A 106 23.38 11.46 -13.46
N THR A 107 23.77 11.84 -14.68
CA THR A 107 22.83 12.26 -15.73
C THR A 107 21.88 11.13 -16.10
N ASP A 108 22.38 9.89 -16.25
CA ASP A 108 21.52 8.73 -16.50
C ASP A 108 20.49 8.54 -15.39
N ALA A 109 20.90 8.73 -14.13
CA ALA A 109 20.02 8.60 -12.99
C ALA A 109 18.94 9.69 -12.98
N CYS A 110 19.30 10.94 -13.31
CA CYS A 110 18.34 12.03 -13.51
C CYS A 110 17.33 11.70 -14.62
N ASP A 111 17.80 11.18 -15.77
CA ASP A 111 16.93 10.79 -16.89
C ASP A 111 15.95 9.66 -16.53
N ILE A 112 16.40 8.70 -15.71
CA ILE A 112 15.51 7.64 -15.20
C ILE A 112 14.48 8.22 -14.22
N ILE A 113 14.87 9.18 -13.37
CA ILE A 113 13.93 9.86 -12.46
C ILE A 113 12.88 10.65 -13.24
N GLU A 114 13.28 11.42 -14.24
CA GLU A 114 12.32 12.18 -15.06
C GLU A 114 11.33 11.25 -15.75
N ARG A 115 11.81 10.13 -16.34
CA ARG A 115 10.92 9.09 -16.89
C ARG A 115 9.96 8.52 -15.83
N TYR A 116 10.39 8.39 -14.58
CA TYR A 116 9.51 7.93 -13.49
C TYR A 116 8.41 8.94 -13.20
N LEU A 117 8.73 10.23 -13.13
CA LEU A 117 7.77 11.29 -12.85
C LEU A 117 6.75 11.48 -13.99
N HIS A 118 7.15 11.15 -15.22
CA HIS A 118 6.32 11.22 -16.43
C HIS A 118 5.62 9.88 -16.78
N ARG A 119 5.73 8.85 -15.93
CA ARG A 119 5.21 7.49 -16.23
C ARG A 119 3.71 7.41 -16.48
N PHE A 120 2.93 8.40 -16.02
CA PHE A 120 1.47 8.43 -16.14
C PHE A 120 0.96 9.37 -17.22
N ASP A 121 1.85 10.07 -17.95
CA ASP A 121 1.43 11.10 -18.92
C ASP A 121 0.53 10.51 -20.00
N SER A 122 0.88 9.34 -20.54
CA SER A 122 0.05 8.62 -21.51
C SER A 122 -1.33 8.22 -20.97
N GLU A 123 -1.42 7.84 -19.69
CA GLU A 123 -2.70 7.49 -19.04
C GLU A 123 -3.57 8.74 -18.86
N LEU A 124 -2.96 9.86 -18.47
CA LEU A 124 -3.66 11.14 -18.31
C LEU A 124 -4.16 11.68 -19.65
N GLU A 125 -3.34 11.62 -20.70
CA GLU A 125 -3.72 12.02 -22.06
C GLU A 125 -4.90 11.17 -22.57
N GLN A 126 -4.85 9.84 -22.36
CA GLN A 126 -5.95 8.95 -22.72
C GLN A 126 -7.26 9.34 -22.00
N ILE A 127 -7.20 9.66 -20.70
CA ILE A 127 -8.36 10.10 -19.91
C ILE A 127 -8.90 11.43 -20.45
N GLU A 128 -8.02 12.38 -20.77
CA GLU A 128 -8.38 13.67 -21.34
C GLU A 128 -9.10 13.52 -22.68
N LEU A 129 -8.55 12.73 -23.60
CA LEU A 129 -9.14 12.44 -24.90
C LEU A 129 -10.53 11.81 -24.77
N VAL A 130 -10.67 10.78 -23.92
CA VAL A 130 -11.96 10.10 -23.68
C VAL A 130 -13.01 11.07 -23.13
N ASN A 131 -12.62 12.00 -22.28
CA ASN A 131 -13.51 13.02 -21.74
C ASN A 131 -13.81 14.13 -22.76
N GLY A 132 -12.86 14.51 -23.61
CA GLY A 132 -13.04 15.53 -24.65
C GLY A 132 -14.01 15.12 -25.77
N ILE A 133 -14.10 13.82 -26.07
CA ILE A 133 -15.04 13.28 -27.07
C ILE A 133 -16.48 13.25 -26.53
N LYS A 134 -16.66 13.12 -25.22
CA LYS A 134 -17.97 12.93 -24.60
C LYS A 134 -18.60 14.29 -24.30
N GLY A 135 -19.60 14.66 -25.09
CA GLY A 135 -20.36 15.90 -24.92
C GLY A 135 -21.13 15.98 -23.59
N ARG A 136 -22.45 15.76 -23.59
CA ARG A 136 -23.30 15.90 -22.39
C ARG A 136 -23.23 14.73 -21.39
N GLN A 137 -22.30 13.79 -21.59
CA GLN A 137 -22.13 12.63 -20.71
C GLN A 137 -21.16 12.99 -19.59
N GLY A 138 -21.42 12.56 -18.35
CA GLY A 138 -20.60 12.88 -17.20
C GLY A 138 -19.14 12.42 -17.33
N ARG A 139 -18.24 13.07 -16.56
CA ARG A 139 -16.80 12.80 -16.56
C ARG A 139 -16.49 11.35 -16.20
N LEU A 140 -15.70 10.70 -17.05
CA LEU A 140 -15.20 9.35 -16.81
C LEU A 140 -13.82 9.37 -16.17
N HIS A 141 -13.52 8.32 -15.41
CA HIS A 141 -12.22 8.10 -14.76
C HIS A 141 -11.74 9.22 -13.81
N GLY A 142 -12.64 10.11 -13.37
CA GLY A 142 -12.27 11.25 -12.50
C GLY A 142 -11.54 10.83 -11.22
N ALA A 143 -11.95 9.74 -10.56
CA ALA A 143 -11.29 9.25 -9.35
C ALA A 143 -9.84 8.77 -9.61
N ARG A 144 -9.59 8.11 -10.75
CA ARG A 144 -8.26 7.65 -11.16
C ARG A 144 -7.37 8.83 -11.54
N GLU A 145 -7.91 9.76 -12.33
CA GLU A 145 -7.22 10.98 -12.73
C GLU A 145 -6.78 11.80 -11.50
N THR A 146 -7.67 11.99 -10.52
CA THR A 146 -7.34 12.68 -9.27
C THR A 146 -6.25 11.94 -8.49
N THR A 147 -6.32 10.62 -8.41
CA THR A 147 -5.32 9.80 -7.70
C THR A 147 -3.94 9.92 -8.35
N ILE A 148 -3.87 9.87 -9.69
CA ILE A 148 -2.62 10.05 -10.44
C ILE A 148 -2.06 11.45 -10.21
N LYS A 149 -2.87 12.48 -10.40
CA LYS A 149 -2.45 13.88 -10.24
C LYS A 149 -1.87 14.14 -8.84
N GLN A 150 -2.56 13.69 -7.80
CA GLN A 150 -2.08 13.79 -6.41
C GLN A 150 -0.78 12.99 -6.16
N THR A 151 -0.61 11.86 -6.83
CA THR A 151 0.60 11.04 -6.71
C THR A 151 1.79 11.73 -7.36
N VAL A 152 1.63 12.20 -8.61
CA VAL A 152 2.67 12.92 -9.35
C VAL A 152 3.05 14.22 -8.65
N GLU A 153 2.07 14.99 -8.19
CA GLU A 153 2.31 16.23 -7.44
C GLU A 153 3.16 15.98 -6.18
N ARG A 154 2.79 14.95 -5.40
CA ARG A 154 3.55 14.56 -4.21
C ARG A 154 4.97 14.11 -4.56
N GLU A 155 5.13 13.30 -5.60
CA GLU A 155 6.45 12.81 -6.02
C GLU A 155 7.35 13.92 -6.54
N ARG A 156 6.80 14.89 -7.30
CA ARG A 156 7.52 16.09 -7.75
C ARG A 156 7.94 16.95 -6.56
N ALA A 157 7.03 17.24 -5.63
CA ALA A 157 7.37 17.97 -4.41
C ALA A 157 8.44 17.26 -3.56
N MET A 158 8.39 15.93 -3.48
CA MET A 158 9.42 15.13 -2.81
C MET A 158 10.77 15.19 -3.52
N TYR A 159 10.79 15.32 -4.84
CA TYR A 159 12.01 15.35 -5.65
C TYR A 159 12.67 16.73 -5.69
N GLU A 160 11.85 17.79 -5.71
CA GLU A 160 12.31 19.17 -5.52
C GLU A 160 12.84 19.39 -4.09
N SER A 161 12.29 18.66 -3.12
CA SER A 161 12.84 18.57 -1.77
C SER A 161 13.81 17.39 -1.62
N ASN A 162 14.43 17.26 -0.45
CA ASN A 162 15.36 16.16 -0.16
C ASN A 162 14.63 14.86 0.27
N GLY A 163 13.44 14.60 -0.28
CA GLY A 163 12.55 13.51 0.14
C GLY A 163 12.43 12.35 -0.86
N PHE A 164 13.02 12.46 -2.05
CA PHE A 164 12.86 11.47 -3.11
C PHE A 164 14.08 10.55 -3.21
N GLU A 165 13.90 9.30 -2.80
CA GLU A 165 14.97 8.30 -2.81
C GLU A 165 14.92 7.36 -4.02
N ILE A 166 16.07 7.02 -4.58
CA ILE A 166 16.24 6.04 -5.66
C ILE A 166 17.32 5.01 -5.31
N PRO A 167 17.35 3.83 -5.95
CA PRO A 167 18.44 2.88 -5.77
C PRO A 167 19.78 3.48 -6.22
N ASP A 168 20.85 3.19 -5.48
CA ASP A 168 22.21 3.65 -5.84
C ASP A 168 22.75 2.86 -7.04
N ILE A 169 22.43 3.35 -8.24
CA ILE A 169 22.83 2.75 -9.52
C ILE A 169 24.20 3.22 -10.02
N ILE A 170 24.78 4.24 -9.38
CA ILE A 170 26.10 4.79 -9.73
C ILE A 170 27.22 3.87 -9.25
N ASN A 171 27.08 3.32 -8.04
CA ASN A 171 28.04 2.37 -7.51
C ASN A 171 27.81 0.96 -8.07
N ALA A 172 28.78 0.44 -8.81
CA ALA A 172 28.71 -0.89 -9.43
C ALA A 172 28.38 -2.04 -8.45
N LYS A 173 28.85 -1.96 -7.20
CA LYS A 173 28.55 -3.00 -6.18
C LYS A 173 27.07 -2.97 -5.78
N ASN A 174 26.52 -1.78 -5.58
CA ASN A 174 25.13 -1.58 -5.21
C ASN A 174 24.22 -1.92 -6.39
N LEU A 175 24.60 -1.52 -7.60
CA LEU A 175 23.91 -1.86 -8.84
C LEU A 175 23.77 -3.39 -9.04
N LYS A 176 24.84 -4.17 -8.83
CA LYS A 176 24.76 -5.64 -8.90
C LYS A 176 23.77 -6.22 -7.90
N THR A 177 23.79 -5.70 -6.67
CA THR A 177 22.87 -6.12 -5.60
C THR A 177 21.42 -5.79 -5.96
N PHE A 178 21.22 -4.60 -6.53
CA PHE A 178 19.91 -4.12 -6.95
C PHE A 178 19.35 -4.89 -8.16
N ARG A 179 20.20 -5.23 -9.15
CA ARG A 179 19.81 -6.09 -10.28
C ARG A 179 19.41 -7.50 -9.87
N ALA A 180 20.12 -8.09 -8.90
CA ALA A 180 19.82 -9.43 -8.41
C ALA A 180 18.60 -9.49 -7.47
N TRP A 181 18.06 -8.33 -7.09
CA TRP A 181 16.90 -8.27 -6.20
C TRP A 181 15.61 -8.67 -6.94
N THR A 182 14.88 -9.64 -6.41
CA THR A 182 13.70 -10.24 -7.05
C THR A 182 12.37 -9.59 -6.65
N GLY A 183 12.39 -8.43 -6.00
CA GLY A 183 11.18 -7.82 -5.42
C GLY A 183 10.84 -8.29 -4.01
N ASP A 184 11.64 -9.15 -3.38
CA ASP A 184 11.41 -9.59 -1.99
C ASP A 184 11.54 -8.42 -1.02
N LEU A 185 10.41 -8.00 -0.44
CA LEU A 185 10.31 -6.85 0.46
C LEU A 185 11.12 -7.03 1.75
N LYS A 186 11.41 -8.28 2.16
CA LYS A 186 12.26 -8.54 3.33
C LYS A 186 13.72 -8.14 3.10
N LYS A 187 14.14 -8.08 1.83
CA LYS A 187 15.51 -7.72 1.42
C LYS A 187 15.66 -6.23 1.11
N LEU A 188 14.59 -5.42 1.21
CA LEU A 188 14.67 -3.97 1.04
C LEU A 188 15.76 -3.29 1.88
N PRO A 189 15.99 -3.64 3.16
CA PRO A 189 17.04 -3.01 3.95
C PRO A 189 18.46 -3.21 3.41
N ASN A 190 18.67 -4.21 2.55
CA ASN A 190 19.97 -4.49 1.93
C ASN A 190 20.22 -3.63 0.67
N ILE A 191 19.18 -3.01 0.13
CA ILE A 191 19.28 -2.14 -1.04
C ILE A 191 19.73 -0.76 -0.55
N LYS A 192 20.83 -0.25 -1.12
CA LYS A 192 21.30 1.10 -0.83
C LYS A 192 20.50 2.09 -1.66
N LEU A 193 19.90 3.06 -0.97
CA LEU A 193 19.17 4.17 -1.56
C LEU A 193 19.99 5.44 -1.48
N ARG A 194 19.77 6.35 -2.43
CA ARG A 194 20.38 7.67 -2.54
C ARG A 194 19.29 8.71 -2.75
N GLN A 195 19.51 9.94 -2.26
CA GLN A 195 18.62 11.06 -2.53
C GLN A 195 18.75 11.51 -4.00
N GLY A 196 17.63 11.62 -4.70
CA GLY A 196 17.57 12.07 -6.08
C GLY A 196 18.01 13.52 -6.25
N PHE A 197 17.70 14.38 -5.26
CA PHE A 197 18.09 15.80 -5.26
C PHE A 197 19.61 16.00 -5.37
N GLU A 198 20.41 15.17 -4.68
CA GLU A 198 21.88 15.22 -4.69
C GLU A 198 22.48 15.01 -6.10
N LEU A 199 21.73 14.37 -7.00
CA LEU A 199 22.17 14.04 -8.35
C LEU A 199 22.01 15.22 -9.31
N ARG A 200 20.96 16.04 -9.12
CA ARG A 200 20.64 17.20 -9.95
C ARG A 200 21.56 18.40 -9.68
N LEU A 201 22.01 18.58 -8.44
CA LEU A 201 22.86 19.73 -8.04
C LEU A 201 24.15 19.87 -8.87
N HIS A 202 24.67 18.78 -9.44
CA HIS A 202 25.87 18.85 -10.25
C HIS A 202 25.62 19.48 -11.62
N ASP A 203 24.44 19.29 -12.22
CA ASP A 203 24.12 19.80 -13.55
C ASP A 203 23.72 21.29 -13.50
N GLU A 204 22.97 21.70 -12.46
CA GLU A 204 22.63 23.12 -12.24
C GLU A 204 23.83 23.97 -11.82
N VAL A 205 24.74 23.44 -10.97
CA VAL A 205 25.97 24.16 -10.61
C VAL A 205 26.88 24.32 -11.82
N ILE A 206 27.04 23.28 -12.66
CA ILE A 206 27.83 23.38 -13.89
C ILE A 206 27.19 24.38 -14.86
N LEU A 207 25.87 24.37 -15.06
CA LEU A 207 25.19 25.33 -15.93
C LEU A 207 25.29 26.77 -15.39
N ALA A 208 25.19 26.97 -14.07
CA ALA A 208 25.34 28.27 -13.43
C ALA A 208 26.78 28.80 -13.53
N GLU A 209 27.79 27.96 -13.29
CA GLU A 209 29.21 28.32 -13.41
C GLU A 209 29.60 28.61 -14.87
N PHE A 210 29.09 27.83 -15.83
CA PHE A 210 29.35 28.06 -17.26
C PHE A 210 28.65 29.31 -17.81
N THR A 211 27.52 29.71 -17.21
CA THR A 211 26.82 30.96 -17.54
C THR A 211 27.52 32.17 -16.93
N ALA A 212 28.04 32.05 -15.70
CA ALA A 212 28.81 33.10 -15.03
C ALA A 212 30.19 33.33 -15.68
N ALA A 213 30.82 32.30 -16.25
CA ALA A 213 32.10 32.42 -16.96
C ALA A 213 31.99 33.02 -18.38
N ARG A 214 30.77 33.30 -18.85
CA ARG A 214 30.49 33.86 -20.19
C ARG A 214 30.05 35.33 -20.16
N VAL A 215 30.06 35.95 -18.98
CA VAL A 215 29.87 37.40 -18.73
C VAL A 215 31.21 38.02 -18.41
#